data_AF-A0A6L6B4W9-F1
#
_entry.id   AF-A0A6L6B4W9-F1
#
_cell.length_a   1.000
_cell.length_b   1.000
_cell.length_c   1.000
_cell.angle_alpha   90.00
_cell.angle_beta   90.00
_cell.angle_gamma   90.00
#
_symmetry.space_group_name_H-M   'P 1'
#
loop_
_entity.id
_entity.type
_entity.pdbx_description
1 polymer ?
#
loop_
_entity_poly.entity_id
_entity_poly.type
_entity_poly.pdbx_seq_one_letter_code
_entity_poly.pdbx_strand_id
1 'polypeptide(L)'
;MKFVVVLFIIALAAWYLSYSATRLDRLHHRVETSWANLDGLLQRRAAIAIEIARSEISDPASAMLLTFAAHQAREASVRDRSQAETGLSGALGILLEASNEISGEIEKDLIRELQELTEKIKMAVAIHVDAVNRTQLVRKKIINRIFRLAGTAPEPVTYEFEGDVL
;
A
#
# COMPACT_ATOMS: atom_id res chain seq x y z
N MET A 1 10.92 44.72 -30.34
CA MET A 1 11.66 43.95 -29.30
C MET A 1 10.80 43.53 -28.11
N LYS A 2 10.03 44.42 -27.45
CA LYS A 2 9.20 44.06 -26.26
C LYS A 2 8.22 42.89 -26.49
N PHE A 3 7.48 42.87 -27.60
CA PHE A 3 6.56 41.77 -27.94
C PHE A 3 7.26 40.41 -28.12
N VAL A 4 8.46 40.41 -28.69
CA VAL A 4 9.26 39.19 -28.89
C VAL A 4 9.70 38.62 -27.54
N VAL A 5 10.11 39.49 -26.61
CA VAL A 5 10.48 39.09 -25.24
C VAL A 5 9.28 38.51 -24.50
N VAL A 6 8.11 39.15 -24.61
CA VAL A 6 6.87 38.65 -23.99
C VAL A 6 6.47 37.28 -24.56
N LEU A 7 6.48 37.12 -25.89
CA LEU A 7 6.20 35.84 -26.54
C LEU A 7 7.19 34.75 -26.11
N PHE A 8 8.47 35.08 -25.98
CA PHE A 8 9.49 34.14 -25.53
C PHE A 8 9.25 33.70 -24.08
N ILE A 9 8.91 34.61 -23.17
CA ILE A 9 8.57 34.29 -21.78
C ILE A 9 7.33 33.37 -21.72
N ILE A 10 6.29 33.65 -22.51
CA ILE A 10 5.09 32.82 -22.57
C ILE A 10 5.41 31.42 -23.07
N ALA A 11 6.24 31.29 -24.12
CA ALA A 11 6.66 30.00 -24.65
C ALA A 11 7.44 29.19 -23.61
N LEU A 12 8.37 29.82 -22.88
CA LEU A 12 9.10 29.17 -21.79
C LEU A 12 8.18 28.73 -20.65
N ALA A 13 7.23 29.58 -20.26
CA ALA A 13 6.26 29.25 -19.23
C ALA A 13 5.39 28.06 -19.65
N ALA A 14 4.87 28.05 -20.88
CA ALA A 14 4.05 26.97 -21.42
C ALA A 14 4.83 25.64 -21.48
N TRP A 15 6.10 25.69 -21.93
CA TRP A 15 6.96 24.50 -21.95
C TRP A 15 7.23 23.96 -20.55
N TYR A 16 7.59 24.84 -19.61
CA TYR A 16 7.84 24.46 -18.22
C TYR A 16 6.60 23.84 -17.57
N LEU A 17 5.42 24.40 -17.84
CA LEU A 17 4.15 23.90 -17.33
C LEU A 17 3.81 22.50 -17.86
N SER A 18 4.01 22.30 -19.17
CA SER A 18 3.81 21.00 -19.82
C SER A 18 4.74 19.93 -19.21
N TYR A 19 6.02 20.26 -19.02
CA TYR A 19 6.98 19.36 -18.37
C TYR A 19 6.59 19.03 -16.91
N SER A 20 6.16 20.02 -16.13
CA SER A 20 5.75 19.81 -14.74
C SER A 20 4.49 18.93 -14.65
N ALA A 21 3.52 19.12 -15.55
CA ALA A 21 2.32 18.30 -15.64
C ALA A 21 2.66 16.83 -15.92
N THR A 22 3.47 16.55 -16.94
CA THR A 22 3.89 15.17 -17.26
C THR A 22 4.67 14.53 -16.12
N ARG A 23 5.50 15.30 -15.41
CA ARG A 23 6.25 14.79 -14.26
C ARG A 23 5.34 14.43 -13.09
N LEU A 24 4.30 15.22 -12.84
CA LEU A 24 3.32 14.94 -11.79
C LEU A 24 2.46 13.73 -12.12
N ASP A 25 2.04 13.59 -13.38
CA ASP A 25 1.28 12.44 -13.88
C ASP A 25 2.02 11.11 -13.66
N ARG A 26 3.30 11.06 -14.03
CA ARG A 26 4.15 9.89 -13.78
C ARG A 26 4.28 9.53 -12.29
N LEU A 27 4.26 10.52 -11.41
CA LEU A 27 4.33 10.29 -9.97
C LEU A 27 3.02 9.71 -9.43
N HIS A 28 1.86 10.23 -9.87
CA HIS A 28 0.57 9.66 -9.54
C HIS A 28 0.45 8.21 -10.02
N HIS A 29 0.83 7.94 -11.27
CA HIS A 29 0.78 6.59 -11.80
C HIS A 29 1.70 5.61 -11.04
N ARG A 30 2.86 6.11 -10.55
CA ARG A 30 3.75 5.32 -9.69
C ARG A 30 3.10 5.02 -8.33
N VAL A 31 2.40 5.97 -7.72
CA VAL A 31 1.63 5.73 -6.48
C VAL A 31 0.55 4.66 -6.73
N GLU A 32 -0.24 4.80 -7.78
CA GLU A 32 -1.29 3.83 -8.15
C GLU A 32 -0.73 2.43 -8.38
N THR A 33 0.37 2.31 -9.14
CA THR A 33 1.01 1.03 -9.42
C THR A 33 1.58 0.40 -8.15
N SER A 34 2.21 1.19 -7.27
CA SER A 34 2.73 0.70 -5.99
C SER A 34 1.61 0.21 -5.06
N TRP A 35 0.47 0.90 -5.04
CA TRP A 35 -0.71 0.48 -4.30
C TRP A 35 -1.27 -0.83 -4.83
N ALA A 36 -1.42 -0.97 -6.15
CA ALA A 36 -1.92 -2.19 -6.77
C ALA A 36 -1.02 -3.41 -6.45
N ASN A 37 0.30 -3.21 -6.44
CA ASN A 37 1.24 -4.27 -6.03
C ASN A 37 1.09 -4.63 -4.55
N LEU A 38 0.97 -3.63 -3.67
CA LEU A 38 0.74 -3.84 -2.24
C LEU A 38 -0.57 -4.60 -1.99
N ASP A 39 -1.68 -4.17 -2.60
CA ASP A 39 -2.98 -4.82 -2.44
C ASP A 39 -2.95 -6.29 -2.89
N GLY A 40 -2.24 -6.60 -3.98
CA GLY A 40 -2.04 -7.99 -4.41
C GLY A 40 -1.34 -8.86 -3.36
N LEU A 41 -0.35 -8.31 -2.65
CA LEU A 41 0.33 -9.02 -1.56
C LEU A 41 -0.57 -9.19 -0.33
N LEU A 42 -1.35 -8.16 0.03
CA LEU A 42 -2.31 -8.22 1.13
C LEU A 42 -3.41 -9.26 0.87
N GLN A 43 -3.94 -9.32 -0.35
CA GLN A 43 -4.91 -10.34 -0.76
C GLN A 43 -4.33 -11.75 -0.67
N ARG A 44 -3.06 -11.94 -1.07
CA ARG A 44 -2.38 -13.23 -0.91
C ARG A 44 -2.20 -13.61 0.56
N ARG A 45 -1.93 -12.63 1.43
CA ARG A 45 -1.78 -12.86 2.88
C ARG A 45 -3.10 -13.32 3.49
N ALA A 46 -4.21 -12.69 3.12
CA ALA A 46 -5.53 -13.12 3.55
C ALA A 46 -5.87 -14.55 3.06
N ALA A 47 -5.45 -14.91 1.84
CA ALA A 47 -5.63 -16.28 1.33
C ALA A 47 -4.85 -17.32 2.14
N ILE A 48 -3.57 -17.08 2.42
CA ILE A 48 -2.74 -17.95 3.25
C ILE A 48 -3.31 -18.05 4.68
N ALA A 49 -3.82 -16.94 5.24
CA ALA A 49 -4.46 -16.96 6.55
C ALA A 49 -5.69 -17.89 6.60
N ILE A 50 -6.50 -17.93 5.53
CA ILE A 50 -7.63 -18.88 5.43
C ILE A 50 -7.14 -20.32 5.34
N GLU A 51 -6.03 -20.56 4.64
CA GLU A 51 -5.42 -21.89 4.54
C GLU A 51 -4.89 -22.37 5.91
N ILE A 52 -4.19 -21.48 6.63
CA ILE A 52 -3.75 -21.73 8.01
C ILE A 52 -4.95 -22.00 8.92
N ALA A 53 -6.05 -21.26 8.80
CA ALA A 53 -7.27 -21.48 9.60
C ALA A 53 -7.92 -22.86 9.34
N ARG A 54 -7.68 -23.47 8.18
CA ARG A 54 -8.19 -24.81 7.83
C ARG A 54 -7.23 -25.95 8.20
N SER A 55 -5.99 -25.62 8.54
CA SER A 55 -4.97 -26.60 8.93
C SER A 55 -5.18 -27.07 10.37
N GLU A 56 -4.51 -28.17 10.74
CA GLU A 56 -4.57 -28.76 12.09
C GLU A 56 -3.88 -27.87 13.16
N ILE A 57 -3.24 -26.77 12.74
CA ILE A 57 -2.60 -25.77 13.60
C ILE A 57 -3.61 -25.00 14.45
N SER A 58 -4.78 -24.71 13.88
CA SER A 58 -5.75 -23.84 14.55
C SER A 58 -6.69 -24.65 15.42
N ASP A 59 -6.81 -24.28 16.69
CA ASP A 59 -7.98 -24.66 17.47
C ASP A 59 -9.26 -24.07 16.83
N PRO A 60 -10.45 -24.66 17.06
CA PRO A 60 -11.68 -24.22 16.42
C PRO A 60 -12.03 -22.74 16.66
N ALA A 61 -11.66 -22.15 17.81
CA ALA A 61 -11.94 -20.76 18.10
C ALA A 61 -10.99 -19.84 17.31
N SER A 62 -9.69 -20.13 17.31
CA SER A 62 -8.69 -19.38 16.53
C SER A 62 -8.94 -19.49 15.03
N ALA A 63 -9.34 -20.66 14.52
CA ALA A 63 -9.72 -20.86 13.12
C ALA A 63 -10.88 -19.93 12.71
N MET A 64 -11.93 -19.81 13.54
CA MET A 64 -13.05 -18.92 13.26
C MET A 64 -12.64 -17.45 13.29
N LEU A 65 -11.86 -17.04 14.29
CA LEU A 65 -11.37 -15.66 14.40
C LEU A 65 -10.47 -15.29 13.21
N LEU A 66 -9.54 -16.17 12.83
CA LEU A 66 -8.64 -15.94 11.72
C LEU A 66 -9.40 -15.90 10.39
N THR A 67 -10.35 -16.81 10.18
CA THR A 67 -11.21 -16.81 8.99
C THR A 67 -11.97 -15.50 8.87
N PHE A 68 -12.59 -15.03 9.96
CA PHE A 68 -13.32 -13.76 9.98
C PHE A 68 -12.41 -12.56 9.68
N ALA A 69 -11.24 -12.49 10.34
CA ALA A 69 -10.28 -11.42 10.10
C ALA A 69 -9.75 -11.42 8.66
N ALA A 70 -9.47 -12.59 8.09
CA ALA A 70 -9.02 -12.72 6.70
C ALA A 70 -10.09 -12.30 5.70
N HIS A 71 -11.36 -12.64 5.94
CA HIS A 71 -12.48 -12.16 5.13
C HIS A 71 -12.63 -10.65 5.19
N GLN A 72 -12.57 -10.06 6.40
CA GLN A 72 -12.61 -8.60 6.55
C GLN A 72 -11.45 -7.91 5.82
N ALA A 73 -10.22 -8.43 5.94
CA ALA A 73 -9.06 -7.89 5.23
C ALA A 73 -9.22 -7.96 3.71
N ARG A 74 -9.79 -9.05 3.19
CA ARG A 74 -10.02 -9.24 1.76
C ARG A 74 -11.09 -8.31 1.18
N GLU A 75 -12.15 -8.04 1.95
CA GLU A 75 -13.29 -7.22 1.51
C GLU A 75 -13.16 -5.74 1.87
N ALA A 76 -12.17 -5.38 2.70
CA ALA A 76 -12.01 -4.02 3.20
C ALA A 76 -11.83 -3.01 2.06
N SER A 77 -12.56 -1.91 2.13
CA SER A 77 -12.29 -0.76 1.26
C SER A 77 -10.93 -0.16 1.58
N VAL A 78 -10.38 0.65 0.67
CA VAL A 78 -9.11 1.36 0.90
C VAL A 78 -9.10 2.16 2.22
N ARG A 79 -10.25 2.72 2.62
CA ARG A 79 -10.37 3.51 3.86
C ARG A 79 -10.34 2.62 5.11
N ASP A 80 -10.99 1.47 5.05
CA ASP A 80 -11.16 0.57 6.21
C ASP A 80 -10.03 -0.49 6.27
N ARG A 81 -9.14 -0.50 5.25
CA ARG A 81 -8.06 -1.47 5.09
C ARG A 81 -7.12 -1.51 6.27
N SER A 82 -6.78 -0.35 6.83
CA SER A 82 -5.87 -0.26 7.98
C SER A 82 -6.38 -1.07 9.17
N GLN A 83 -7.63 -0.85 9.56
CA GLN A 83 -8.25 -1.56 10.67
C GLN A 83 -8.33 -3.07 10.40
N ALA A 84 -8.66 -3.46 9.18
CA ALA A 84 -8.78 -4.86 8.79
C ALA A 84 -7.42 -5.58 8.81
N GLU A 85 -6.35 -4.94 8.31
CA GLU A 85 -4.98 -5.49 8.34
C GLU A 85 -4.41 -5.59 9.76
N THR A 86 -4.68 -4.61 10.62
CA THR A 86 -4.33 -4.69 12.04
C THR A 86 -5.06 -5.85 12.72
N GLY A 87 -6.36 -6.02 12.44
CA GLY A 87 -7.15 -7.14 12.96
C GLY A 87 -6.62 -8.51 12.50
N LEU A 88 -6.27 -8.65 11.22
CA LEU A 88 -5.67 -9.86 10.67
C LEU A 88 -4.29 -10.14 11.28
N SER A 89 -3.46 -9.11 11.44
CA SER A 89 -2.14 -9.22 12.08
C SER A 89 -2.25 -9.68 13.53
N GLY A 90 -3.22 -9.15 14.29
CA GLY A 90 -3.49 -9.58 15.65
C GLY A 90 -3.94 -11.04 15.73
N ALA A 91 -4.87 -11.46 14.87
CA ALA A 91 -5.33 -12.86 14.81
C ALA A 91 -4.20 -13.83 14.45
N LEU A 92 -3.37 -13.48 13.47
CA LEU A 92 -2.18 -14.26 13.10
C LEU A 92 -1.14 -14.32 14.21
N GLY A 93 -0.95 -13.23 14.97
CA GLY A 93 -0.03 -13.20 16.10
C GLY A 93 -0.42 -14.17 17.20
N ILE A 94 -1.70 -14.19 17.58
CA ILE A 94 -2.24 -15.12 18.59
C ILE A 94 -2.05 -16.58 18.15
N LEU A 95 -2.37 -16.88 16.88
CA LEU A 95 -2.19 -18.22 16.33
C LEU A 95 -0.71 -18.62 16.31
N LEU A 96 0.18 -17.73 15.86
CA LEU A 96 1.61 -18.04 15.75
C LEU A 96 2.22 -18.31 17.12
N GLU A 97 1.77 -17.61 18.17
CA GLU A 97 2.20 -17.86 19.55
C GLU A 97 1.77 -19.25 20.04
N ALA A 98 0.55 -19.67 19.71
CA ALA A 98 0.06 -21.02 19.99
C ALA A 98 0.72 -22.11 19.13
N SER A 99 1.28 -21.74 17.96
CA SER A 99 1.84 -22.68 16.99
C SER A 99 3.23 -23.24 17.32
N ASN A 100 3.88 -22.75 18.38
CA ASN A 100 5.24 -23.18 18.75
C ASN A 100 5.38 -24.67 19.10
N GLU A 101 4.27 -25.40 19.26
CA GLU A 101 4.24 -26.85 19.55
C GLU A 101 4.02 -27.73 18.29
N ILE A 102 3.98 -27.14 17.10
CA ILE A 102 3.49 -27.81 15.89
C ILE A 102 4.59 -28.57 15.14
N SER A 103 4.30 -29.84 14.85
CA SER A 103 5.28 -30.80 14.34
C SER A 103 5.19 -31.09 12.83
N GLY A 104 4.08 -30.77 12.17
CA GLY A 104 3.87 -31.13 10.76
C GLY A 104 4.64 -30.25 9.76
N GLU A 105 5.10 -30.86 8.67
CA GLU A 105 5.90 -30.20 7.62
C GLU A 105 5.07 -29.20 6.79
N ILE A 106 3.80 -29.51 6.51
CA ILE A 106 2.90 -28.67 5.72
C ILE A 106 2.64 -27.35 6.47
N GLU A 107 2.42 -27.45 7.77
CA GLU A 107 2.16 -26.34 8.68
C GLU A 107 3.35 -25.39 8.76
N LYS A 108 4.56 -25.93 8.86
CA LYS A 108 5.81 -25.16 8.85
C LYS A 108 6.02 -24.44 7.52
N ASP A 109 5.70 -25.09 6.41
CA ASP A 109 5.79 -24.49 5.09
C ASP A 109 4.82 -23.30 4.93
N LEU A 110 3.58 -23.41 5.43
CA LEU A 110 2.61 -22.30 5.44
C LEU A 110 3.09 -21.11 6.29
N ILE A 111 3.64 -21.39 7.48
CA ILE A 111 4.19 -20.34 8.35
C ILE A 111 5.39 -19.65 7.69
N ARG A 112 6.27 -20.42 7.04
CA ARG A 112 7.40 -19.87 6.28
C ARG A 112 6.92 -18.99 5.14
N GLU A 113 5.94 -19.44 4.35
CA GLU A 113 5.38 -18.65 3.27
C GLU A 113 4.74 -17.35 3.78
N LEU A 114 4.03 -17.41 4.92
CA LEU A 114 3.46 -16.23 5.58
C LEU A 114 4.55 -15.23 6.01
N GLN A 115 5.66 -15.71 6.58
CA GLN A 115 6.79 -14.86 6.97
C GLN A 115 7.44 -14.20 5.76
N GLU A 116 7.72 -14.97 4.71
CA GLU A 116 8.27 -14.44 3.45
C GLU A 116 7.35 -13.38 2.82
N LEU A 117 6.04 -13.62 2.86
CA LEU A 117 5.05 -12.69 2.34
C LEU A 117 4.98 -11.42 3.19
N THR A 118 5.08 -11.56 4.51
CA THR A 118 5.12 -10.43 5.44
C THR A 118 6.30 -9.51 5.13
N GLU A 119 7.50 -10.06 4.92
CA GLU A 119 8.67 -9.27 4.55
C GLU A 119 8.51 -8.56 3.18
N LYS A 120 7.91 -9.23 2.19
CA LYS A 120 7.56 -8.60 0.91
C LYS A 120 6.57 -7.44 1.08
N ILE A 121 5.59 -7.59 1.97
CA ILE A 121 4.63 -6.52 2.29
C ILE A 121 5.37 -5.32 2.91
N LYS A 122 6.31 -5.55 3.86
CA LYS A 122 7.09 -4.44 4.43
C LYS A 122 7.85 -3.64 3.38
N MET A 123 8.49 -4.34 2.43
CA MET A 123 9.18 -3.69 1.32
C MET A 123 8.20 -2.92 0.41
N ALA A 124 7.04 -3.50 0.09
CA ALA A 124 6.03 -2.86 -0.75
C ALA A 124 5.44 -1.61 -0.11
N VAL A 125 5.19 -1.65 1.20
CA VAL A 125 4.77 -0.51 2.02
C VAL A 125 5.81 0.61 1.93
N ALA A 126 7.09 0.31 2.15
CA ALA A 126 8.15 1.32 2.06
C ALA A 126 8.23 1.98 0.66
N ILE A 127 8.04 1.20 -0.41
CA ILE A 127 8.00 1.71 -1.79
C ILE A 127 6.76 2.61 -2.01
N HIS A 128 5.60 2.24 -1.46
CA HIS A 128 4.39 3.05 -1.55
C HIS A 128 4.55 4.38 -0.82
N VAL A 129 5.04 4.35 0.42
CA VAL A 129 5.28 5.54 1.24
C VAL A 129 6.30 6.49 0.58
N ASP A 130 7.38 5.96 -0.01
CA ASP A 130 8.32 6.77 -0.81
C ASP A 130 7.63 7.43 -2.03
N ALA A 131 6.79 6.69 -2.75
CA ALA A 131 6.04 7.22 -3.88
C ALA A 131 5.05 8.33 -3.46
N VAL A 132 4.32 8.13 -2.37
CA VAL A 132 3.40 9.11 -1.77
C VAL A 132 4.15 10.37 -1.37
N ASN A 133 5.24 10.23 -0.61
CA ASN A 133 6.07 11.35 -0.15
C ASN A 133 6.64 12.17 -1.32
N ARG A 134 7.21 11.51 -2.33
CA ARG A 134 7.71 12.18 -3.54
C ARG A 134 6.63 12.96 -4.25
N THR A 135 5.42 12.40 -4.34
CA THR A 135 4.29 13.04 -5.00
C THR A 135 3.81 14.25 -4.20
N GLN A 136 3.67 14.13 -2.88
CA GLN A 136 3.29 15.25 -2.01
C GLN A 136 4.31 16.40 -2.06
N LEU A 137 5.62 16.11 -2.05
CA LEU A 137 6.67 17.14 -2.16
C LEU A 137 6.56 17.93 -3.46
N VAL A 138 6.20 17.27 -4.56
CA VAL A 138 6.04 17.91 -5.87
C VAL A 138 4.73 18.70 -5.94
N ARG A 139 3.64 18.15 -5.39
CA ARG A 139 2.33 18.81 -5.33
C ARG A 139 2.34 20.07 -4.47
N LYS A 140 3.16 20.11 -3.40
CA LYS A 140 3.33 21.29 -2.52
C LYS A 140 4.05 22.48 -3.17
N LYS A 141 4.69 22.32 -4.34
CA LYS A 141 5.38 23.44 -5.02
C LYS A 141 4.38 24.51 -5.48
N ILE A 142 4.71 25.78 -5.23
CA ILE A 142 3.87 26.95 -5.54
C ILE A 142 3.40 26.94 -7.01
N ILE A 143 4.29 26.60 -7.95
CA ILE A 143 3.95 26.56 -9.38
C ILE A 143 2.83 25.55 -9.68
N ASN A 144 2.83 24.38 -9.03
CA ASN A 144 1.80 23.37 -9.23
C ASN A 144 0.47 23.77 -8.58
N ARG A 145 0.52 24.53 -7.48
CA ARG A 145 -0.65 25.05 -6.79
C ARG A 145 -1.30 26.21 -7.56
N ILE A 146 -0.52 27.17 -8.03
CA ILE A 146 -1.00 28.34 -8.79
C ILE A 146 -1.61 27.90 -10.11
N PHE A 147 -0.92 27.03 -10.85
CA PHE A 147 -1.39 26.56 -12.15
C PHE A 147 -2.32 25.34 -12.06
N ARG A 148 -2.71 24.91 -10.85
CA ARG A 148 -3.61 23.78 -10.58
C ARG A 148 -3.26 22.52 -11.41
N LEU A 149 -1.97 22.24 -11.57
CA LEU A 149 -1.47 21.17 -12.44
C LEU A 149 -1.81 19.77 -11.92
N ALA A 150 -2.13 19.66 -10.62
CA ALA A 150 -2.63 18.42 -10.02
C ALA A 150 -4.10 18.11 -10.38
N GLY A 151 -4.83 19.06 -10.96
CA GLY A 151 -6.22 18.89 -11.34
C GLY A 151 -7.11 18.43 -10.16
N THR A 152 -7.89 17.38 -10.41
CA THR A 152 -8.81 16.72 -9.45
C THR A 152 -8.22 15.45 -8.85
N ALA A 153 -6.93 15.17 -9.05
CA ALA A 153 -6.32 13.94 -8.57
C ALA A 153 -6.41 13.87 -7.03
N PRO A 154 -6.86 12.73 -6.46
CA PRO A 154 -6.94 12.55 -5.01
C PRO A 154 -5.55 12.74 -4.38
N GLU A 155 -5.51 13.19 -3.12
CA GLU A 155 -4.23 13.34 -2.44
C GLU A 155 -3.62 11.95 -2.18
N PRO A 156 -2.33 11.75 -2.48
CA PRO A 156 -1.61 10.55 -2.07
C PRO A 156 -1.56 10.51 -0.54
N VAL A 157 -2.09 9.44 0.06
CA VAL A 157 -2.19 9.26 1.52
C VAL A 157 -1.42 8.00 1.91
N THR A 158 -0.69 8.07 3.02
CA THR A 158 -0.13 6.90 3.71
C THR A 158 -1.16 6.38 4.70
N TYR A 159 -1.37 5.07 4.76
CA TYR A 159 -2.34 4.48 5.69
C TYR A 159 -1.69 4.15 7.03
N GLU A 160 -2.48 4.06 8.10
CA GLU A 160 -1.95 3.87 9.45
C GLU A 160 -1.20 2.53 9.61
N PHE A 161 -1.71 1.44 9.01
CA PHE A 161 -1.03 0.13 8.99
C PHE A 161 0.33 0.15 8.28
N GLU A 162 0.60 1.13 7.42
CA GLU A 162 1.89 1.28 6.76
C GLU A 162 2.94 1.91 7.69
N GLY A 163 2.48 2.72 8.65
CA GLY A 163 3.34 3.37 9.65
C GLY A 163 3.91 2.40 10.68
N ASP A 164 3.14 1.36 11.04
CA ASP A 164 3.57 0.33 12.00
C ASP A 164 4.67 -0.60 11.44
N VAL A 165 4.93 -0.53 10.14
CA VAL A 165 5.81 -1.44 9.40
C VAL A 165 7.20 -0.85 9.15
N LEU A 166 7.34 0.48 9.28
CA LEU A 166 8.58 1.24 9.05
C LEU A 166 9.40 1.43 10.32
#